data_AF-A0A2H0Y179-F1
#
_entry.id   AF-A0A2H0Y179-F1
#
_cell.length_a   1.000
_cell.length_b   1.000
_cell.length_c   1.000
_cell.angle_alpha   90.00
_cell.angle_beta   90.00
_cell.angle_gamma   90.00
#
_symmetry.space_group_name_H-M   'P 1'
#
loop_
_entity.id
_entity.type
_entity.pdbx_description
1 polymer ?
#
loop_
_entity_poly.entity_id
_entity_poly.type
_entity_poly.pdbx_seq_one_letter_code
_entity_poly.pdbx_strand_id
1 'polypeptide(L)' 'MEIKNSGKKYTVADIYQEAGKMLKGELSALKHQSLSPQDEAKIDKLGKLLSKMVLKEMDLI' A
#
# COMPACT_ATOMS: atom_id res chain seq x y z
N MET A 1 0.36 -17.38 27.81
CA MET A 1 0.13 -16.03 27.26
C MET A 1 -0.63 -16.22 25.97
N GLU A 2 -1.95 -16.09 26.00
CA GLU A 2 -2.78 -16.28 24.81
C GLU A 2 -2.52 -15.13 23.85
N ILE A 3 -1.94 -15.44 22.70
CA ILE A 3 -1.83 -14.47 21.61
C ILE A 3 -3.26 -14.29 21.10
N LYS A 4 -3.96 -13.26 21.60
CA LYS A 4 -5.23 -12.78 21.06
C LYS A 4 -4.99 -12.36 19.62
N ASN A 5 -5.09 -13.32 18.71
CA ASN A 5 -5.06 -13.07 17.29
C ASN A 5 -6.38 -12.36 16.96
N SER A 6 -6.41 -11.05 17.17
CA SER A 6 -7.53 -10.20 16.79
C SER A 6 -7.68 -10.36 15.28
N GLY A 7 -8.63 -11.20 14.86
CA GLY A 7 -8.91 -11.55 13.47
C GLY A 7 -9.38 -10.35 12.67
N LYS A 8 -8.49 -9.38 12.48
CA LYS A 8 -8.69 -8.25 11.57
C LYS A 8 -8.72 -8.86 10.16
N LYS A 9 -9.94 -8.93 9.62
CA LYS A 9 -10.14 -9.20 8.20
C LYS A 9 -9.73 -7.94 7.46
N TYR A 10 -8.67 -8.02 6.67
CA TYR A 10 -8.25 -6.95 5.78
C TYR A 10 -9.02 -7.08 4.48
N THR A 11 -9.59 -5.98 4.01
CA THR A 11 -10.16 -5.90 2.67
C THR A 11 -9.05 -5.64 1.66
N VAL A 12 -9.32 -5.96 0.40
CA VAL A 12 -8.45 -5.58 -0.73
C VAL A 12 -8.16 -4.08 -0.76
N ALA A 13 -9.14 -3.25 -0.37
CA ALA A 13 -8.98 -1.80 -0.29
C ALA A 13 -7.98 -1.38 0.81
N ASP A 14 -7.98 -2.07 1.96
CA ASP A 14 -7.04 -1.80 3.05
C ASP A 14 -5.60 -2.09 2.61
N ILE A 15 -5.41 -3.19 1.87
CA ILE A 15 -4.10 -3.57 1.31
C ILE A 15 -3.61 -2.51 0.32
N TYR A 16 -4.51 -1.99 -0.53
CA TYR A 16 -4.17 -0.93 -1.48
C TYR A 16 -3.75 0.36 -0.80
N GLN A 17 -4.48 0.76 0.26
CA GLN A 17 -4.15 1.96 1.02
C GLN A 17 -2.80 1.83 1.72
N GLU A 18 -2.51 0.67 2.32
CA GLU A 18 -1.27 0.47 3.05
C GLU A 18 -0.06 0.43 2.12
N ALA A 19 -0.16 -0.24 0.97
CA ALA A 19 0.88 -0.21 -0.06
C ALA A 19 1.16 1.22 -0.56
N GLY A 20 0.10 2.02 -0.78
CA GLY A 20 0.23 3.42 -1.19
C GLY A 20 0.97 4.27 -0.14
N LYS A 21 0.69 4.07 1.15
CA LYS A 21 1.39 4.76 2.25
C LYS A 21 2.87 4.40 2.30
N MET A 22 3.20 3.11 2.20
CA MET A 22 4.59 2.65 2.23
C MET A 22 5.39 3.25 1.09
N LEU A 23 4.85 3.21 -0.14
CA LEU A 23 5.48 3.82 -1.31
C LEU A 23 5.69 5.33 -1.16
N LYS A 24 4.71 6.04 -0.59
CA LYS A 24 4.83 7.47 -0.33
C LYS A 24 5.97 7.76 0.66
N GLY A 25 6.07 6.98 1.73
CA GLY A 25 7.14 7.09 2.73
C GLY A 25 8.53 6.92 2.13
N GLU A 26 8.74 5.83 1.37
CA GLU A 26 10.01 5.55 0.68
C GLU A 26 10.41 6.67 -0.29
N LEU A 27 9.45 7.16 -1.09
CA LEU A 27 9.73 8.21 -2.08
C LEU A 27 9.96 9.60 -1.46
N SER A 28 9.27 9.93 -0.37
CA SER A 28 9.54 11.15 0.39
C SER A 28 10.91 11.12 1.07
N ALA A 29 11.35 9.96 1.58
CA ALA A 29 12.69 9.79 2.13
C ALA A 29 13.79 9.99 1.06
N LEU A 30 13.57 9.48 -0.15
CA LEU A 30 14.52 9.61 -1.27
C LEU A 30 14.64 11.04 -1.81
N LYS A 31 13.56 11.83 -1.81
CA LYS A 31 13.56 13.18 -2.40
C LYS A 31 13.72 14.32 -1.39
N HIS A 32 13.67 14.05 -0.08
CA HIS A 32 13.75 15.07 0.99
C HIS A 32 12.80 16.27 0.77
N GLN A 33 11.69 16.05 0.07
CA GLN A 33 10.74 17.08 -0.34
C GLN A 33 9.33 16.47 -0.38
N SER A 34 8.34 17.27 -0.02
CA SER A 34 6.93 16.89 -0.19
C SER A 34 6.67 16.61 -1.67
N LEU A 35 6.00 15.48 -1.93
CA LEU A 35 5.68 15.08 -3.29
C LEU A 35 4.71 16.09 -3.92
N SER A 36 4.89 16.37 -5.21
CA SER A 36 3.92 17.17 -5.95
C SER A 36 2.58 16.41 -6.01
N PRO A 37 1.42 17.09 -6.10
CA PRO A 37 0.12 16.42 -6.22
C PRO A 37 0.05 15.42 -7.40
N GLN A 38 0.78 15.71 -8.48
CA GLN A 38 0.87 14.82 -9.64
C GLN A 38 1.67 13.55 -9.34
N ASP A 39 2.74 13.67 -8.55
CA ASP A 39 3.53 12.51 -8.12
C ASP A 39 2.78 11.68 -7.08
N GLU A 40 2.03 12.31 -6.17
CA GLU A 40 1.16 11.59 -5.24
C GLU A 40 0.12 10.74 -5.98
N ALA A 41 -0.53 11.28 -7.02
CA ALA A 41 -1.49 10.55 -7.83
C ALA A 41 -0.84 9.36 -8.58
N LYS A 42 0.39 9.55 -9.10
CA LYS A 42 1.14 8.45 -9.75
C LYS A 42 1.51 7.37 -8.74
N ILE A 43 1.90 7.73 -7.53
CA ILE A 43 2.27 6.82 -6.46
C ILE A 43 1.07 6.01 -5.99
N ASP A 44 -0.08 6.64 -5.78
CA ASP A 44 -1.31 5.93 -5.43
C ASP A 44 -1.71 4.91 -6.52
N LYS A 45 -1.57 5.30 -7.80
CA LYS A 45 -1.79 4.39 -8.93
C LYS A 45 -0.79 3.23 -8.95
N LEU A 46 0.47 3.49 -8.62
CA LEU A 46 1.52 2.47 -8.53
C LEU A 46 1.24 1.50 -7.38
N GLY A 47 0.86 2.00 -6.20
CA GLY A 47 0.51 1.20 -5.03
C GLY A 47 -0.67 0.28 -5.30
N LYS A 48 -1.71 0.77 -5.99
CA LYS A 48 -2.85 -0.04 -6.46
C LYS A 48 -2.43 -1.13 -7.44
N LEU A 49 -1.52 -0.83 -8.36
CA LEU A 49 -1.03 -1.81 -9.33
C LEU A 49 -0.23 -2.92 -8.64
N LEU A 50 0.73 -2.55 -7.79
CA LEU A 50 1.56 -3.51 -7.07
C LEU A 50 0.72 -4.41 -6.18
N SER A 51 -0.23 -3.84 -5.46
CA SER A 51 -1.12 -4.62 -4.61
C SER A 51 -2.02 -5.57 -5.41
N LYS A 52 -2.50 -5.17 -6.59
CA LYS A 52 -3.23 -6.07 -7.49
C LYS A 52 -2.39 -7.26 -7.93
N MET A 53 -1.11 -7.03 -8.26
CA MET A 53 -0.20 -8.11 -8.64
C MET A 53 0.00 -9.09 -7.49
N VAL A 54 0.27 -8.58 -6.28
CA VAL A 54 0.45 -9.41 -5.08
C VAL A 54 -0.81 -10.21 -4.77
N LEU A 55 -1.99 -9.59 -4.79
CA LEU A 55 -3.26 -10.30 -4.55
C LEU A 55 -3.53 -11.39 -5.59
N LYS A 56 -3.16 -11.13 -6.85
CA LYS A 56 -3.26 -12.13 -7.92
C LYS A 56 -2.28 -13.28 -7.74
N GLU A 57 -1.03 -13.01 -7.35
CA GLU A 57 -0.05 -14.06 -7.00
C GLU A 57 -0.49 -14.90 -5.81
N MET A 58 -1.24 -14.31 -4.89
CA MET A 58 -1.85 -14.99 -3.74
C MET A 58 -3.18 -15.69 -4.05
N ASP A 59 -3.66 -15.64 -5.30
CA ASP A 59 -4.94 -16.21 -5.74
C ASP A 59 -6.16 -15.69 -4.96
N LEU A 60 -6.09 -14.42 -4.54
CA LEU A 60 -7.13 -13.76 -3.74
C LEU A 60 -8.13 -12.94 -4.59
N ILE A 61 -7.82 -12.69 -5.87
CA ILE A 61 -8.65 -11.99 -6.87
C ILE A 61 -8.44 -12.52 -8.28
#